data_AF-A0A519CF13-F1
#
_entry.id   AF-A0A519CF13-F1
#
_cell.length_a   1.000
_cell.length_b   1.000
_cell.length_c   1.000
_cell.angle_alpha   90.00
_cell.angle_beta   90.00
_cell.angle_gamma   90.00
#
_symmetry.space_group_name_H-M   'P 1'
#
loop_
_entity.id
_entity.type
_entity.pdbx_description
1 polymer ?
#
loop_
_entity_poly.entity_id
_entity_poly.type
_entity_poly.pdbx_seq_one_letter_code
_entity_poly.pdbx_strand_id
1 'polypeptide(L)'
;MGIEMILHLVDEKCLNSILKMDWTELVDSMSKSTLRDSRPKKDSILERSFDIDCEAEFLDLAEAITERGITKKVLANTSSFDVLLKLIEWCSIGNWNAWEARCYLYIENAIGHKIDSMYSENVWDEVRLGLGDFTASDFSEKVCEDWMHRREKLGETLDQSKDPRIIPTFEAHDRNSRTLHHAVTKKNFLQILGREHLPPQDWGHGQWNLKSILDS
;
A
#
# COMPACT_ATOMS: atom_id res chain seq x y z
N MET A 1 10.09 -8.55 14.86
CA MET A 1 9.44 -8.39 13.54
C MET A 1 8.27 -7.47 13.79
N GLY A 2 8.22 -6.30 13.14
CA GLY A 2 7.16 -5.31 13.34
C GLY A 2 6.19 -5.37 12.18
N ILE A 3 4.91 -5.09 12.45
CA ILE A 3 3.86 -5.07 11.42
C ILE A 3 4.12 -3.89 10.47
N GLU A 4 4.04 -4.14 9.17
CA GLU A 4 4.14 -3.10 8.15
C GLU A 4 2.75 -2.63 7.69
N MET A 5 2.55 -1.32 7.62
CA MET A 5 1.46 -0.71 6.89
C MET A 5 1.86 -0.57 5.43
N ILE A 6 0.94 -0.86 4.51
CA ILE A 6 1.20 -0.87 3.07
C ILE A 6 0.11 -0.07 2.36
N LEU A 7 0.52 0.80 1.43
CA LEU A 7 -0.35 1.58 0.55
C LEU A 7 0.00 1.27 -0.90
N HIS A 8 -0.84 0.47 -1.57
CA HIS A 8 -0.68 0.16 -3.00
C HIS A 8 -1.22 1.30 -3.86
N LEU A 9 -0.48 1.63 -4.93
CA LEU A 9 -0.95 2.52 -6.00
C LEU A 9 -1.35 1.68 -7.21
N VAL A 10 -2.66 1.48 -7.36
CA VAL A 10 -3.24 0.57 -8.36
C VAL A 10 -3.65 1.33 -9.61
N ASP A 11 -3.25 0.82 -10.77
CA ASP A 11 -3.77 1.26 -12.06
C ASP A 11 -5.19 0.69 -12.24
N GLU A 12 -6.18 1.58 -12.14
CA GLU A 12 -7.59 1.23 -12.25
C GLU A 12 -7.93 0.55 -13.59
N LYS A 13 -7.30 0.96 -14.69
CA LYS A 13 -7.60 0.40 -16.01
C LYS A 13 -7.06 -1.02 -16.12
N CYS A 14 -5.85 -1.25 -15.62
CA CYS A 14 -5.27 -2.59 -15.52
C CYS A 14 -6.16 -3.51 -14.68
N LEU A 15 -6.53 -3.07 -13.47
CA LEU A 15 -7.38 -3.86 -12.57
C LEU A 15 -8.74 -4.19 -13.21
N ASN A 16 -9.41 -3.19 -13.78
CA ASN A 16 -10.69 -3.39 -14.44
C ASN A 16 -10.60 -4.30 -15.67
N SER A 17 -9.47 -4.28 -16.39
CA SER A 17 -9.24 -5.20 -17.51
C SER A 17 -9.16 -6.64 -17.01
N ILE A 18 -8.33 -6.90 -15.99
CA ILE A 18 -8.15 -8.23 -15.40
C ILE A 18 -9.44 -8.78 -14.80
N LEU A 19 -10.18 -7.96 -14.05
CA LEU A 19 -11.43 -8.38 -13.40
C LEU A 19 -12.55 -8.71 -14.40
N LYS A 20 -12.45 -8.22 -15.65
CA LYS A 20 -13.39 -8.49 -16.74
C LYS A 20 -13.00 -9.69 -17.61
N MET A 21 -11.78 -10.22 -17.49
CA MET A 21 -11.36 -11.42 -18.20
C MET A 21 -12.18 -12.65 -17.78
N ASP A 22 -12.24 -13.66 -18.65
CA ASP A 22 -12.67 -14.98 -18.21
C ASP A 22 -11.61 -15.57 -17.25
N TRP A 23 -12.05 -16.19 -16.17
CA TRP A 23 -11.19 -16.78 -15.16
C TRP A 23 -10.23 -17.82 -15.74
N THR A 24 -10.73 -18.66 -16.65
CA THR A 24 -9.91 -19.72 -17.27
C THR A 24 -8.85 -19.11 -18.17
N GLU A 25 -9.21 -18.06 -18.91
CA GLU A 25 -8.27 -17.29 -19.75
C GLU A 25 -7.21 -16.59 -18.88
N LEU A 26 -7.59 -16.00 -17.75
CA LEU A 26 -6.68 -15.34 -16.81
C LEU A 26 -5.65 -16.34 -16.26
N VAL A 27 -6.11 -17.48 -15.73
CA VAL A 27 -5.24 -18.53 -15.18
C VAL A 27 -4.30 -19.10 -16.24
N ASP A 28 -4.81 -19.38 -17.45
CA ASP A 28 -3.99 -19.88 -18.56
C ASP A 28 -2.93 -18.86 -18.98
N SER A 29 -3.31 -17.58 -19.05
CA SER A 29 -2.40 -16.51 -19.45
C SER A 29 -1.33 -16.20 -18.39
N MET A 30 -1.67 -16.29 -17.10
CA MET A 30 -0.70 -16.23 -16.01
C MET A 30 0.27 -17.41 -16.05
N SER A 31 -0.23 -18.64 -16.28
CA SER A 31 0.60 -19.85 -16.41
C SER A 31 1.59 -19.79 -17.57
N LYS A 32 1.20 -19.13 -18.67
CA LYS A 32 2.04 -18.96 -19.87
C LYS A 32 2.86 -17.67 -19.86
N SER A 33 2.78 -16.87 -18.79
CA SER A 33 3.40 -15.55 -18.66
C SER A 33 3.07 -14.57 -19.79
N THR A 34 1.91 -14.73 -20.45
CA THR A 34 1.49 -13.86 -21.57
C THR A 34 0.91 -12.53 -21.11
N LEU A 35 0.58 -12.38 -19.82
CA LEU A 35 0.06 -11.15 -19.24
C LEU A 35 1.13 -10.17 -18.74
N ARG A 36 2.43 -10.50 -18.81
CA ARG A 36 3.48 -9.64 -18.24
C ARG A 36 3.46 -8.21 -18.79
N ASP A 37 3.14 -8.04 -20.06
CA ASP A 37 3.04 -6.73 -20.71
C ASP A 37 1.81 -5.92 -20.26
N SER A 38 0.82 -6.57 -19.61
CA SER A 38 -0.32 -5.88 -18.99
C SER A 38 0.04 -5.19 -17.67
N ARG A 39 1.17 -5.56 -17.03
CA ARG A 39 1.59 -4.96 -15.77
C ARG A 39 1.88 -3.46 -15.99
N PRO A 40 1.37 -2.58 -15.12
CA PRO A 40 1.74 -1.18 -15.18
C PRO A 40 3.25 -0.99 -15.01
N LYS A 41 3.77 0.05 -15.65
CA LYS A 41 5.20 0.39 -15.54
C LYS A 41 5.52 0.74 -14.08
N LYS A 42 6.54 0.09 -13.52
CA LYS A 42 7.01 0.34 -12.16
C LYS A 42 7.36 1.82 -11.97
N ASP A 43 6.92 2.39 -10.86
CA ASP A 43 7.31 3.73 -10.44
C ASP A 43 8.77 3.76 -9.97
N SER A 44 9.50 4.84 -10.26
CA SER A 44 10.93 4.93 -9.95
C SER A 44 11.25 5.12 -8.47
N ILE A 45 10.26 5.51 -7.65
CA ILE A 45 10.43 5.84 -6.23
C ILE A 45 9.83 4.77 -5.33
N LEU A 46 8.70 4.19 -5.73
CA LEU A 46 7.98 3.22 -4.90
C LEU A 46 8.60 1.81 -4.92
N GLU A 47 8.35 1.08 -3.84
CA GLU A 47 8.75 -0.32 -3.75
C GLU A 47 7.82 -1.20 -4.59
N ARG A 48 8.37 -2.28 -5.14
CA ARG A 48 7.62 -3.26 -5.92
C ARG A 48 8.24 -4.64 -5.75
N SER A 49 8.09 -5.19 -4.55
CA SER A 49 8.64 -6.49 -4.15
C SER A 49 7.93 -7.67 -4.82
N PHE A 50 6.62 -7.52 -5.08
CA PHE A 50 5.77 -8.56 -5.66
C PHE A 50 6.10 -8.89 -7.14
N ASP A 51 6.98 -8.14 -7.82
CA ASP A 51 7.28 -8.40 -9.23
C ASP A 51 7.90 -9.79 -9.48
N ILE A 52 8.60 -10.34 -8.49
CA ILE A 52 9.36 -11.60 -8.60
C ILE A 52 8.42 -12.81 -8.54
N ASP A 53 7.52 -12.86 -7.56
CA ASP A 53 6.76 -14.07 -7.23
C ASP A 53 5.24 -13.96 -7.44
N CYS A 54 4.72 -12.80 -7.84
CA CYS A 54 3.26 -12.59 -7.93
C CYS A 54 2.54 -13.53 -8.91
N GLU A 55 3.17 -13.97 -10.01
CA GLU A 55 2.57 -14.99 -10.91
C GLU A 55 2.40 -16.34 -10.20
N ALA A 56 3.45 -16.82 -9.55
CA ALA A 56 3.45 -18.11 -8.87
C ALA A 56 2.48 -18.12 -7.69
N GLU A 57 2.55 -17.09 -6.84
CA GLU A 57 1.63 -16.94 -5.70
C GLU A 57 0.17 -16.83 -6.15
N PHE A 58 -0.11 -16.12 -7.26
CA PHE A 58 -1.44 -16.08 -7.83
C PHE A 58 -1.91 -17.48 -8.26
N LEU A 59 -1.06 -18.23 -8.98
CA LEU A 59 -1.41 -19.55 -9.48
C LEU A 59 -1.68 -20.52 -8.33
N ASP A 60 -0.84 -20.52 -7.29
CA ASP A 60 -1.01 -21.35 -6.10
C ASP A 60 -2.36 -21.09 -5.41
N LEU A 61 -2.76 -19.82 -5.28
CA LEU A 61 -4.07 -19.47 -4.71
C LEU A 61 -5.23 -19.83 -5.66
N ALA A 62 -5.01 -19.71 -6.97
CA ALA A 62 -6.02 -19.99 -7.99
C ALA A 62 -6.35 -21.49 -8.09
N GLU A 63 -5.43 -22.40 -7.72
CA GLU A 63 -5.67 -23.86 -7.77
C GLU A 63 -6.89 -24.30 -6.97
N ALA A 64 -7.22 -23.59 -5.88
CA ALA A 64 -8.38 -23.88 -5.05
C ALA A 64 -9.74 -23.51 -5.70
N ILE A 65 -9.72 -22.75 -6.80
CA ILE A 65 -10.91 -22.18 -7.44
C ILE A 65 -11.28 -22.99 -8.68
N THR A 66 -12.45 -23.63 -8.65
CA THR A 66 -12.96 -24.46 -9.76
C THR A 66 -14.08 -23.79 -10.57
N GLU A 67 -14.56 -22.63 -10.12
CA GLU A 67 -15.58 -21.86 -10.82
C GLU A 67 -15.07 -21.29 -12.15
N ARG A 68 -16.02 -20.89 -13.02
CA ARG A 68 -15.74 -20.36 -14.36
C ARG A 68 -16.58 -19.12 -14.64
N GLY A 69 -16.16 -18.36 -15.66
CA GLY A 69 -16.80 -17.13 -16.08
C GLY A 69 -15.95 -15.92 -15.73
N ILE A 70 -16.59 -14.75 -15.66
CA ILE A 70 -15.87 -13.48 -15.44
C ILE A 70 -15.16 -13.51 -14.09
N THR A 71 -13.86 -13.17 -14.08
CA THR A 71 -12.98 -13.16 -12.90
C THR A 71 -13.64 -12.51 -11.68
N LYS A 72 -14.20 -11.30 -11.83
CA LYS A 72 -14.89 -10.61 -10.72
C LYS A 72 -15.97 -11.47 -10.06
N LYS A 73 -16.80 -12.14 -10.87
CA LYS A 73 -17.92 -12.98 -10.38
C LYS A 73 -17.42 -14.25 -9.71
N VAL A 74 -16.40 -14.88 -10.31
CA VAL A 74 -15.74 -16.06 -9.73
C VAL A 74 -15.22 -15.73 -8.34
N LEU A 75 -14.42 -14.66 -8.21
CA LEU A 75 -13.86 -14.25 -6.92
C LEU A 75 -14.94 -13.90 -5.89
N ALA A 76 -16.03 -13.26 -6.30
CA ALA A 76 -17.15 -12.92 -5.42
C ALA A 76 -17.87 -14.17 -4.90
N ASN A 77 -18.20 -15.12 -5.78
CA ASN A 77 -18.88 -16.36 -5.41
C ASN A 77 -18.05 -17.23 -4.47
N THR A 78 -16.73 -17.30 -4.71
CA THR A 78 -15.81 -18.10 -3.90
C THR A 78 -15.25 -17.36 -2.69
N SER A 79 -15.59 -16.07 -2.52
CA SER A 79 -15.03 -15.20 -1.46
C SER A 79 -13.48 -15.19 -1.45
N SER A 80 -12.86 -15.24 -2.63
CA SER A 80 -11.40 -15.39 -2.79
C SER A 80 -10.67 -14.04 -2.74
N PHE A 81 -10.69 -13.40 -1.56
CA PHE A 81 -10.07 -12.09 -1.36
C PHE A 81 -8.53 -12.12 -1.43
N ASP A 82 -7.88 -13.23 -1.06
CA ASP A 82 -6.43 -13.38 -1.21
C ASP A 82 -5.99 -13.29 -2.68
N VAL A 83 -6.76 -13.92 -3.59
CA VAL A 83 -6.52 -13.82 -5.03
C VAL A 83 -6.74 -12.39 -5.52
N LEU A 84 -7.80 -11.72 -5.05
CA LEU A 84 -8.03 -10.31 -5.39
C LEU A 84 -6.86 -9.43 -4.93
N LEU A 85 -6.32 -9.64 -3.73
CA LEU A 85 -5.17 -8.89 -3.23
C LEU A 85 -3.93 -9.11 -4.10
N LYS A 86 -3.69 -10.34 -4.57
CA LYS A 86 -2.61 -10.59 -5.55
C LYS A 86 -2.84 -9.88 -6.89
N LEU A 87 -4.09 -9.77 -7.35
CA LEU A 87 -4.42 -8.98 -8.54
C LEU A 87 -4.27 -7.47 -8.31
N ILE A 88 -4.53 -6.98 -7.09
CA ILE A 88 -4.25 -5.59 -6.69
C ILE A 88 -2.74 -5.33 -6.77
N GLU A 89 -1.92 -6.22 -6.23
CA GLU A 89 -0.46 -6.15 -6.35
C GLU A 89 -0.06 -6.16 -7.83
N TRP A 90 -0.53 -7.12 -8.63
CA TRP A 90 -0.26 -7.19 -10.08
C TRP A 90 -0.48 -5.86 -10.80
N CYS A 91 -1.62 -5.24 -10.52
CA CYS A 91 -2.08 -4.00 -11.15
C CYS A 91 -1.48 -2.75 -10.48
N SER A 92 -0.58 -2.90 -9.51
CA SER A 92 0.06 -1.77 -8.83
C SER A 92 1.35 -1.33 -9.53
N ILE A 93 1.56 -0.02 -9.62
CA ILE A 93 2.84 0.55 -10.08
C ILE A 93 3.94 0.45 -9.00
N GLY A 94 3.53 0.19 -7.76
CA GLY A 94 4.36 0.07 -6.57
C GLY A 94 3.54 0.32 -5.31
N ASN A 95 4.20 0.26 -4.16
CA ASN A 95 3.61 0.57 -2.87
C ASN A 95 4.53 1.46 -2.03
N TRP A 96 3.91 2.16 -1.09
CA TRP A 96 4.59 2.71 0.07
C TRP A 96 4.39 1.76 1.25
N ASN A 97 5.44 1.54 2.04
CA ASN A 97 5.37 0.78 3.27
C ASN A 97 6.17 1.45 4.40
N ALA A 98 5.73 1.22 5.63
CA ALA A 98 6.47 1.58 6.82
C ALA A 98 6.00 0.75 8.01
N TRP A 99 6.85 0.63 9.03
CA TRP A 99 6.45 0.04 10.31
C TRP A 99 5.25 0.79 10.89
N GLU A 100 4.18 0.06 11.21
CA GLU A 100 2.88 0.62 11.62
C GLU A 100 3.02 1.62 12.78
N ALA A 101 3.84 1.31 13.79
CA ALA A 101 4.05 2.20 14.93
C ALA A 101 4.68 3.56 14.53
N ARG A 102 5.43 3.62 13.43
CA ARG A 102 6.00 4.87 12.91
C ARG A 102 4.99 5.66 12.07
N CYS A 103 3.95 5.02 11.55
CA CYS A 103 2.97 5.67 10.70
C CYS A 103 2.19 6.77 11.41
N TYR A 104 1.95 6.63 12.72
CA TYR A 104 1.36 7.72 13.54
C TYR A 104 2.13 9.03 13.38
N LEU A 105 3.47 8.99 13.46
CA LEU A 105 4.29 10.18 13.28
C LEU A 105 4.03 10.84 11.91
N TYR A 106 3.96 10.06 10.84
CA TYR A 106 3.79 10.60 9.49
C TYR A 106 2.38 11.18 9.28
N ILE A 107 1.35 10.44 9.69
CA ILE A 107 -0.04 10.84 9.53
C ILE A 107 -0.35 12.07 10.37
N GLU A 108 0.07 12.11 11.63
CA GLU A 108 -0.14 13.28 12.50
C GLU A 108 0.57 14.53 11.96
N ASN A 109 1.75 14.38 11.35
CA ASN A 109 2.45 15.51 10.72
C ASN A 109 1.79 15.97 9.42
N ALA A 110 1.13 15.07 8.69
CA ALA A 110 0.37 15.38 7.49
C ALA A 110 -0.91 16.18 7.81
N ILE A 111 -1.66 15.75 8.83
CA ILE A 111 -2.98 16.34 9.17
C ILE A 111 -2.91 17.43 10.24
N GLY A 112 -1.82 17.49 11.02
CA GLY A 112 -1.59 18.52 12.03
C GLY A 112 -2.23 18.26 13.41
N HIS A 113 -2.79 17.07 13.65
CA HIS A 113 -3.33 16.68 14.96
C HIS A 113 -3.13 15.18 15.22
N LYS A 114 -3.35 14.79 16.48
CA LYS A 114 -3.29 13.38 16.91
C LYS A 114 -4.46 12.58 16.38
N ILE A 115 -4.24 11.29 16.14
CA ILE A 115 -5.26 10.34 15.71
C ILE A 115 -5.39 9.17 16.69
N ASP A 116 -6.61 8.65 16.81
CA ASP A 116 -6.87 7.42 17.58
C ASP A 116 -6.73 6.16 16.72
N SER A 117 -6.92 6.27 15.40
CA SER A 117 -6.80 5.16 14.45
C SER A 117 -6.33 5.65 13.09
N MET A 118 -5.32 4.97 12.55
CA MET A 118 -4.73 5.26 11.24
C MET A 118 -5.42 4.53 10.07
N TYR A 119 -6.49 3.79 10.32
CA TYR A 119 -7.17 2.95 9.31
C TYR A 119 -8.51 3.52 8.86
N SER A 120 -8.93 4.68 9.37
CA SER A 120 -10.21 5.25 8.97
C SER A 120 -10.06 5.99 7.63
N GLU A 121 -11.11 5.90 6.80
CA GLU A 121 -11.18 6.59 5.51
C GLU A 121 -11.00 8.11 5.70
N ASN A 122 -11.70 8.69 6.69
CA ASN A 122 -11.63 10.11 7.02
C ASN A 122 -10.20 10.58 7.31
N VAL A 123 -9.43 9.81 8.09
CA VAL A 123 -8.02 10.16 8.37
C VAL A 123 -7.21 10.20 7.08
N TRP A 124 -7.45 9.28 6.15
CA TRP A 124 -6.73 9.28 4.88
C TRP A 124 -7.22 10.35 3.89
N ASP A 125 -8.47 10.81 3.99
CA ASP A 125 -8.92 12.01 3.31
C ASP A 125 -8.19 13.25 3.81
N GLU A 126 -8.04 13.39 5.13
CA GLU A 126 -7.27 14.47 5.74
C GLU A 126 -5.78 14.39 5.35
N VAL A 127 -5.19 13.19 5.33
CA VAL A 127 -3.80 13.00 4.86
C VAL A 127 -3.64 13.45 3.40
N ARG A 128 -4.58 13.07 2.52
CA ARG A 128 -4.55 13.49 1.10
C ARG A 128 -4.63 15.01 0.95
N LEU A 129 -5.48 15.66 1.72
CA LEU A 129 -5.61 17.11 1.73
C LEU A 129 -4.35 17.77 2.28
N GLY A 130 -3.91 17.35 3.48
CA GLY A 130 -2.76 17.93 4.17
C GLY A 130 -1.46 17.79 3.40
N LEU A 131 -1.17 16.61 2.82
CA LEU A 131 0.05 16.42 2.01
C LEU A 131 0.04 17.21 0.70
N GLY A 132 -1.13 17.65 0.23
CA GLY A 132 -1.24 18.53 -0.93
C GLY A 132 -0.59 19.91 -0.73
N ASP A 133 -0.44 20.35 0.52
CA ASP A 133 0.13 21.66 0.88
C ASP A 133 1.65 21.63 1.10
N PHE A 134 2.27 20.44 1.08
CA PHE A 134 3.71 20.27 1.29
C PHE A 134 4.44 19.93 -0.01
N THR A 135 5.72 20.31 -0.10
CA THR A 135 6.66 19.56 -0.93
C THR A 135 7.13 18.31 -0.17
N ALA A 136 7.66 17.31 -0.88
CA ALA A 136 8.21 16.12 -0.24
C ALA A 136 9.34 16.45 0.77
N SER A 137 10.11 17.52 0.52
CA SER A 137 11.16 17.98 1.44
C SER A 137 10.60 18.65 2.67
N ASP A 138 9.66 19.58 2.51
CA ASP A 138 9.06 20.27 3.66
C ASP A 138 8.37 19.27 4.59
N PHE A 139 7.69 18.26 4.01
CA PHE A 139 7.04 17.22 4.79
C PHE A 139 8.04 16.34 5.55
N SER A 140 9.13 15.91 4.91
CA SER A 140 10.10 15.01 5.56
C SER A 140 10.90 15.70 6.64
N GLU A 141 11.30 16.96 6.41
CA GLU A 141 11.97 17.79 7.42
C GLU A 141 11.08 17.95 8.65
N LYS A 142 9.81 18.31 8.46
CA LYS A 142 8.82 18.42 9.55
C LYS A 142 8.67 17.13 10.34
N VAL A 143 8.56 15.98 9.68
CA VAL A 143 8.46 14.66 10.32
C VAL A 143 9.70 14.36 11.15
N CYS A 144 10.89 14.60 10.60
CA CYS A 144 12.15 14.35 11.26
C CYS A 144 12.36 15.25 12.48
N GLU A 145 11.99 16.53 12.39
CA GLU A 145 12.00 17.47 13.52
C GLU A 145 11.07 17.02 14.65
N ASP A 146 9.83 16.63 14.33
CA ASP A 146 8.88 16.13 15.33
C ASP A 146 9.38 14.83 15.98
N TRP A 147 9.98 13.92 15.21
CA TRP A 147 10.61 12.71 15.77
C TRP A 147 11.70 13.05 16.79
N MET A 148 12.61 13.97 16.46
CA MET A 148 13.68 14.39 17.36
C MET A 148 13.10 15.03 18.63
N HIS A 149 12.11 15.92 18.51
CA HIS A 149 11.45 16.54 19.65
C HIS A 149 10.72 15.55 20.55
N ARG A 150 10.01 14.56 19.98
CA ARG A 150 9.35 13.50 20.77
C ARG A 150 10.36 12.67 21.54
N ARG A 151 11.51 12.38 20.92
CA ARG A 151 12.60 11.64 21.54
C ARG A 151 13.22 12.42 22.71
N GLU A 152 13.54 13.70 22.52
CA GLU A 152 14.05 14.56 23.60
C GLU A 152 13.07 14.68 24.77
N LYS A 153 11.75 14.79 24.50
CA LYS A 153 10.71 14.83 25.53
C LYS A 153 10.63 13.57 26.37
N LEU A 154 11.08 12.43 25.84
CA LEU A 154 11.18 11.17 26.57
C LEU A 154 12.49 11.07 27.38
N GLY A 155 13.35 12.09 27.34
CA GLY A 155 14.67 12.08 27.99
C GLY A 155 15.71 11.25 27.26
N GLU A 156 15.43 10.84 26.03
CA GLU A 156 16.33 10.03 25.21
C GLU A 156 17.42 10.90 24.57
N THR A 157 18.59 10.30 24.34
CA THR A 157 19.72 11.04 23.73
C THR A 157 19.57 11.21 22.22
N LEU A 158 20.03 12.36 21.72
CA LEU A 158 20.26 12.63 20.28
C LEU A 158 21.74 12.48 19.89
N ASP A 159 22.61 12.12 20.83
CA ASP A 159 24.03 11.95 20.56
C ASP A 159 24.28 10.58 19.89
N GLN A 160 24.65 10.61 18.61
CA GLN A 160 24.94 9.40 17.83
C GLN A 160 26.06 8.54 18.44
N SER A 161 26.96 9.13 19.23
CA SER A 161 28.02 8.38 19.92
C SER A 161 27.47 7.54 21.08
N LYS A 162 26.31 7.93 21.62
CA LYS A 162 25.61 7.24 22.70
C LYS A 162 24.53 6.29 22.21
N ASP A 163 23.91 6.59 21.06
CA ASP A 163 23.01 5.66 20.37
C ASP A 163 23.29 5.62 18.85
N PRO A 164 23.92 4.55 18.34
CA PRO A 164 24.26 4.43 16.92
C PRO A 164 23.03 4.24 16.02
N ARG A 165 21.83 4.02 16.58
CA ARG A 165 20.59 3.84 15.79
C ARG A 165 19.93 5.15 15.41
N ILE A 166 20.38 6.29 15.94
CA ILE A 166 19.78 7.61 15.69
C ILE A 166 19.82 7.93 14.20
N ILE A 167 21.01 7.88 13.56
CA ILE A 167 21.17 8.21 12.14
C ILE A 167 20.35 7.27 11.24
N PRO A 168 20.45 5.92 11.36
CA PRO A 168 19.61 5.03 10.55
C PRO A 168 18.10 5.23 10.77
N THR A 169 17.68 5.60 11.99
CA THR A 169 16.26 5.86 12.27
C THR A 169 15.79 7.17 11.65
N PHE A 170 16.61 8.22 11.73
CA PHE A 170 16.37 9.49 11.07
C PHE A 170 16.26 9.31 9.54
N GLU A 171 17.22 8.61 8.92
CA GLU A 171 17.21 8.32 7.49
C GLU A 171 15.97 7.50 7.07
N ALA A 172 15.52 6.58 7.91
CA ALA A 172 14.28 5.85 7.68
C ALA A 172 13.04 6.76 7.74
N HIS A 173 12.99 7.72 8.66
CA HIS A 173 11.91 8.69 8.74
C HIS A 173 11.91 9.66 7.54
N ASP A 174 13.08 10.17 7.13
CA ASP A 174 13.19 11.03 5.94
C ASP A 174 12.76 10.27 4.68
N ARG A 175 13.29 9.07 4.45
CA ARG A 175 12.92 8.27 3.28
C ARG A 175 11.43 7.95 3.26
N ASN A 176 10.89 7.42 4.36
CA ASN A 176 9.50 6.95 4.40
C ASN A 176 8.48 8.09 4.31
N SER A 177 8.78 9.27 4.84
CA SER A 177 7.91 10.43 4.70
C SER A 177 7.92 10.99 3.27
N ARG A 178 9.08 11.05 2.61
CA ARG A 178 9.18 11.43 1.19
C ARG A 178 8.41 10.47 0.28
N THR A 179 8.57 9.17 0.50
CA THR A 179 7.88 8.16 -0.30
C THR A 179 6.37 8.13 -0.01
N LEU A 180 5.94 8.41 1.24
CA LEU A 180 4.52 8.59 1.57
C LEU A 180 3.93 9.78 0.83
N HIS A 181 4.61 10.93 0.86
CA HIS A 181 4.20 12.13 0.13
C HIS A 181 4.02 11.84 -1.35
N HIS A 182 5.02 11.21 -1.97
CA HIS A 182 4.94 10.79 -3.37
C HIS A 182 3.75 9.85 -3.63
N ALA A 183 3.58 8.81 -2.80
CA ALA A 183 2.50 7.85 -2.93
C ALA A 183 1.10 8.49 -2.85
N VAL A 184 0.90 9.38 -1.88
CA VAL A 184 -0.41 10.01 -1.62
C VAL A 184 -0.74 11.08 -2.65
N THR A 185 0.25 11.87 -3.08
CA THR A 185 0.02 13.01 -4.00
C THR A 185 0.00 12.60 -5.47
N LYS A 186 0.42 11.38 -5.80
CA LYS A 186 0.36 10.85 -7.17
C LYS A 186 -1.09 10.65 -7.61
N LYS A 187 -1.48 11.37 -8.66
CA LYS A 187 -2.84 11.35 -9.22
C LYS A 187 -3.08 10.14 -10.14
N ASN A 188 -4.35 9.81 -10.35
CA ASN A 188 -4.84 8.80 -11.28
C ASN A 188 -4.53 7.33 -10.90
N PHE A 189 -4.23 7.07 -9.64
CA PHE A 189 -4.07 5.73 -9.10
C PHE A 189 -5.01 5.54 -7.92
N LEU A 190 -5.56 4.33 -7.79
CA LEU A 190 -6.33 3.95 -6.61
C LEU A 190 -5.36 3.68 -5.47
N GLN A 191 -5.74 4.12 -4.28
CA GLN A 191 -4.97 3.93 -3.05
C GLN A 191 -5.62 2.83 -2.22
N ILE A 192 -4.98 1.66 -2.16
CA ILE A 192 -5.46 0.52 -1.37
C ILE A 192 -4.55 0.37 -0.16
N LEU A 193 -5.07 0.76 1.01
CA LEU A 193 -4.36 0.67 2.28
C LEU A 193 -4.61 -0.67 2.96
N GLY A 194 -3.58 -1.23 3.56
CA GLY A 194 -3.70 -2.33 4.51
C GLY A 194 -2.49 -2.43 5.42
N ARG A 195 -2.34 -3.60 6.04
CA ARG A 195 -1.14 -3.93 6.83
C ARG A 195 -0.89 -5.43 6.77
N GLU A 196 0.31 -5.82 7.18
CA GLU A 196 0.65 -7.21 7.41
C GLU A 196 -0.36 -7.86 8.38
N HIS A 197 -0.81 -9.06 8.02
CA HIS A 197 -1.84 -9.84 8.73
C HIS A 197 -3.25 -9.23 8.80
N LEU A 198 -3.53 -8.10 8.11
CA LEU A 198 -4.90 -7.67 7.90
C LEU A 198 -5.59 -8.62 6.91
N PRO A 199 -6.78 -9.16 7.25
CA PRO A 199 -7.53 -9.99 6.31
C PRO A 199 -7.76 -9.25 4.99
N PRO A 200 -7.54 -9.86 3.82
CA PRO A 200 -7.61 -9.18 2.54
C PRO A 200 -8.92 -8.41 2.28
N GLN A 201 -10.07 -8.91 2.76
CA GLN A 201 -11.36 -8.23 2.63
C GLN A 201 -11.42 -6.85 3.30
N ASP A 202 -10.55 -6.59 4.28
CA ASP A 202 -10.49 -5.34 5.04
C ASP A 202 -9.50 -4.33 4.43
N TRP A 203 -8.83 -4.66 3.32
CA TRP A 203 -7.96 -3.73 2.61
C TRP A 203 -8.75 -2.70 1.81
N GLY A 204 -8.26 -1.47 1.77
CA GLY A 204 -8.88 -0.34 1.08
C GLY A 204 -10.06 0.28 1.84
N HIS A 205 -10.59 1.38 1.28
CA HIS A 205 -11.69 2.15 1.87
C HIS A 205 -12.82 2.40 0.86
N GLY A 206 -14.01 2.70 1.36
CA GLY A 206 -15.18 3.03 0.54
C GLY A 206 -15.45 2.00 -0.57
N GLN A 207 -15.73 2.49 -1.78
CA GLN A 207 -15.96 1.63 -2.96
C GLN A 207 -14.72 0.84 -3.41
N TRP A 208 -13.54 1.21 -2.93
CA TRP A 208 -12.26 0.57 -3.26
C TRP A 208 -11.79 -0.39 -2.17
N ASN A 209 -12.59 -0.61 -1.12
CA ASN A 209 -12.37 -1.73 -0.22
C ASN A 209 -12.57 -3.05 -0.96
N LEU A 210 -11.72 -4.05 -0.70
CA LEU A 210 -11.72 -5.31 -1.47
C LEU A 210 -13.04 -6.09 -1.37
N LYS A 211 -13.71 -6.03 -0.22
CA LYS A 211 -15.07 -6.58 -0.09
C LYS A 211 -16.07 -5.84 -0.98
N SER A 212 -16.05 -4.51 -0.93
CA SER A 212 -16.93 -3.67 -1.76
C SER A 212 -16.66 -3.84 -3.26
N ILE A 213 -15.41 -4.09 -3.66
CA ILE A 213 -15.05 -4.39 -5.04
C ILE A 213 -15.76 -5.67 -5.51
N LEU A 214 -15.84 -6.72 -4.69
CA LEU A 214 -16.51 -7.97 -5.10
C LEU A 214 -18.04 -7.92 -4.95
N ASP A 215 -18.56 -7.14 -4.00
CA ASP A 215 -20.00 -7.00 -3.76
C ASP A 215 -20.73 -6.08 -4.77
N SER A 216 -19.99 -5.39 -5.66
CA SER A 216 -20.51 -4.39 -6.62
C SER A 216 -20.90 -4.91 -8.01
#